data_AF-A0A819PZC5-F1
#
_entry.id   AF-A0A819PZC5-F1
#
_cell.length_a   1.000
_cell.length_b   1.000
_cell.length_c   1.000
_cell.angle_alpha   90.00
_cell.angle_beta   90.00
_cell.angle_gamma   90.00
#
_symmetry.space_group_name_H-M   'P 1'
#
loop_
_entity.id
_entity.type
_entity.pdbx_description
1 polymer ?
#
loop_
_entity_poly.entity_id
_entity_poly.type
_entity_poly.pdbx_seq_one_letter_code
_entity_poly.pdbx_strand_id
1 'polypeptide(L)'
;MSNIKRLIVLDLNGLLIHRVHKSLYVKCKPMFKEQYDIGNLPEAVPKGNFAVWLRPNVKQFLMWLMDRFHVAIWSSVLYHNIAPIVEILLPDEHDRSRLLFWWNQEHCFSEEDPAAKDPTNSKVFFKRLTSVWDDVEINERWLMGQPKDSELRNNTLLIDDNKAKVRDNPIHTSIHPRSWKLFELYDDNNNLRIYKDDVLENNGQLMIWLEGLLEWKGTVPEYVEKHPYVDTPLEEIKKKEKDSWDSSWK
;
A
#
# COMPACT_ATOMS: atom_id res chain seq x y z
N MET A 1 -21.14 14.52 21.10
CA MET A 1 -19.69 14.69 20.94
C MET A 1 -19.41 14.57 19.45
N SER A 2 -18.78 15.56 18.83
CA SER A 2 -18.33 15.43 17.44
C SER A 2 -17.36 14.25 17.35
N ASN A 3 -17.54 13.39 16.35
CA ASN A 3 -16.64 12.25 16.15
C ASN A 3 -15.29 12.77 15.63
N ILE A 4 -14.18 12.37 16.25
CA ILE A 4 -12.84 12.77 15.83
C ILE A 4 -12.53 12.08 14.49
N LYS A 5 -12.13 12.85 13.48
CA LYS A 5 -11.72 12.34 12.17
C LYS A 5 -10.26 11.89 12.27
N ARG A 6 -10.05 10.58 12.39
CA ARG A 6 -8.72 9.96 12.52
C ARG A 6 -7.88 10.14 11.26
N LEU A 7 -6.56 10.08 11.41
CA LEU A 7 -5.58 10.09 10.31
C LEU A 7 -5.19 8.65 9.94
N ILE A 8 -5.34 8.30 8.67
CA ILE A 8 -4.83 7.07 8.07
C ILE A 8 -3.64 7.43 7.18
N VAL A 9 -2.46 6.93 7.54
CA VAL A 9 -1.23 7.08 6.75
C VAL A 9 -0.99 5.77 5.99
N LEU A 10 -0.93 5.84 4.67
CA LEU A 10 -0.84 4.68 3.78
C LEU A 10 0.57 4.57 3.20
N ASP A 11 1.19 3.39 3.28
CA ASP A 11 2.27 3.04 2.37
C ASP A 11 1.77 3.05 0.91
N LEU A 12 2.72 3.18 -0.02
CA LEU A 12 2.42 3.16 -1.45
C LEU A 12 2.62 1.78 -2.08
N ASN A 13 3.84 1.25 -2.09
CA ASN A 13 4.19 0.05 -2.87
C ASN A 13 4.14 -1.20 -2.01
N GLY A 14 3.27 -2.13 -2.38
CA GLY A 14 2.91 -3.27 -1.54
C GLY A 14 1.58 -3.04 -0.80
N LEU A 15 1.10 -1.80 -0.71
CA LEU A 15 -0.23 -1.50 -0.19
C LEU A 15 -1.22 -1.05 -1.27
N LEU A 16 -0.93 0.02 -2.00
CA LEU A 16 -1.84 0.64 -2.98
C LEU A 16 -1.50 0.27 -4.43
N ILE A 17 -0.22 -0.02 -4.68
CA ILE A 17 0.31 -0.37 -6.00
C ILE A 17 1.27 -1.54 -5.92
N HIS A 18 1.55 -2.13 -7.08
CA HIS A 18 2.67 -3.01 -7.32
C HIS A 18 3.54 -2.36 -8.39
N ARG A 19 4.79 -2.06 -8.06
CA ARG A 19 5.74 -1.44 -8.98
C ARG A 19 6.94 -2.34 -9.21
N VAL A 20 7.29 -2.55 -10.48
CA VAL A 20 8.51 -3.26 -10.88
C VAL A 20 9.30 -2.46 -11.90
N HIS A 21 10.59 -2.72 -12.01
CA HIS A 21 11.41 -2.14 -13.07
C HIS A 21 10.93 -2.63 -14.45
N LYS A 22 10.96 -1.76 -15.46
CA LYS A 22 10.49 -2.08 -16.82
C LYS A 22 11.18 -3.29 -17.42
N SER A 23 12.46 -3.51 -17.14
CA SER A 23 13.18 -4.71 -17.63
C SER A 23 12.55 -6.00 -17.11
N LEU A 24 12.14 -6.04 -15.83
CA LEU A 24 11.45 -7.19 -15.26
C LEU A 24 10.06 -7.36 -15.90
N TYR A 25 9.30 -6.28 -16.08
CA TYR A 25 8.01 -6.36 -16.76
C TYR A 25 8.13 -6.89 -18.19
N VAL A 26 9.08 -6.37 -18.98
CA VAL A 26 9.32 -6.82 -20.36
C VAL A 26 9.69 -8.30 -20.39
N LYS A 27 10.49 -8.77 -19.42
CA LYS A 27 10.83 -10.19 -19.25
C LYS A 27 9.60 -11.05 -18.95
N CYS A 28 8.70 -10.60 -18.06
CA CYS A 28 7.54 -11.40 -17.64
C CYS A 28 6.33 -11.30 -18.57
N LYS A 29 6.21 -10.24 -19.37
CA LYS A 29 5.04 -9.98 -20.22
C LYS A 29 4.68 -11.13 -21.19
N PRO A 30 5.63 -11.80 -21.87
CA PRO A 30 5.31 -12.95 -22.71
C PRO A 30 4.74 -14.12 -21.90
N MET A 31 5.30 -14.37 -20.73
CA MET A 31 4.95 -15.50 -19.85
C MET A 31 3.53 -15.39 -19.30
N PHE A 32 3.05 -14.16 -19.07
CA PHE A 32 1.67 -13.91 -18.68
C PHE A 32 0.68 -14.54 -19.67
N LYS A 33 0.88 -14.33 -20.98
CA LYS A 33 -0.02 -14.84 -22.03
C LYS A 33 0.14 -16.34 -22.26
N GLU A 34 1.37 -16.84 -22.12
CA GLU A 34 1.68 -18.26 -22.31
C GLU A 34 1.14 -19.13 -21.17
N GLN A 35 1.35 -18.71 -19.92
CA GLN A 35 1.05 -19.54 -18.75
C GLN A 35 -0.36 -19.33 -18.21
N TYR A 36 -1.06 -18.25 -18.56
CA TYR A 36 -2.37 -17.91 -18.00
C TYR A 36 -3.38 -17.50 -19.08
N ASP A 37 -4.66 -17.78 -18.84
CA ASP A 37 -5.77 -17.32 -19.68
C ASP A 37 -6.26 -15.94 -19.22
N ILE A 38 -5.47 -14.94 -19.60
CA ILE A 38 -5.55 -13.58 -19.05
C ILE A 38 -6.10 -12.61 -20.07
N GLY A 39 -7.40 -12.73 -20.35
CA GLY A 39 -8.12 -11.72 -21.12
C GLY A 39 -8.14 -10.34 -20.45
N ASN A 40 -8.00 -10.28 -19.12
CA ASN A 40 -8.29 -9.09 -18.31
C ASN A 40 -7.25 -8.79 -17.21
N LEU A 41 -5.95 -9.10 -17.39
CA LEU A 41 -4.95 -8.61 -16.43
C LEU A 41 -4.97 -7.08 -16.42
N PRO A 42 -4.93 -6.42 -15.24
CA PRO A 42 -4.80 -4.98 -15.18
C PRO A 42 -3.58 -4.52 -15.99
N GLU A 43 -3.78 -3.57 -16.89
CA GLU A 43 -2.68 -3.06 -17.71
C GLU A 43 -1.71 -2.28 -16.82
N ALA A 44 -0.42 -2.49 -17.04
CA ALA A 44 0.61 -1.76 -16.33
C ALA A 44 0.66 -0.32 -16.86
N VAL A 45 0.66 0.67 -15.97
CA VAL A 45 0.90 2.06 -16.31
C VAL A 45 2.40 2.32 -16.32
N PRO A 46 3.02 2.67 -17.46
CA PRO A 46 4.45 2.97 -17.52
C PRO A 46 4.74 4.33 -16.87
N LYS A 47 5.68 4.38 -15.91
CA LYS A 47 6.15 5.63 -15.28
C LYS A 47 7.67 5.61 -15.11
N GLY A 48 8.37 6.49 -15.81
CA GLY A 48 9.84 6.50 -15.82
C GLY A 48 10.41 5.15 -16.23
N ASN A 49 11.28 4.56 -15.40
CA ASN A 49 11.85 3.22 -15.60
C ASN A 49 11.00 2.09 -15.01
N PHE A 50 9.77 2.36 -14.59
CA PHE A 50 8.91 1.40 -13.90
C PHE A 50 7.62 1.10 -14.66
N ALA A 51 7.08 -0.08 -14.39
CA ALA A 51 5.73 -0.51 -14.72
C ALA A 51 4.93 -0.60 -13.41
N VAL A 52 3.76 0.04 -13.36
CA VAL A 52 2.94 0.17 -12.15
C VAL A 52 1.57 -0.44 -12.37
N TRP A 53 1.16 -1.32 -11.48
CA TRP A 53 -0.23 -1.79 -11.39
C TRP A 53 -0.89 -1.15 -10.18
N LEU A 54 -2.16 -0.77 -10.35
CA LEU A 54 -3.00 -0.31 -9.25
C LEU A 54 -3.62 -1.53 -8.57
N ARG A 55 -3.65 -1.54 -7.24
CA ARG A 55 -4.35 -2.60 -6.51
C ARG A 55 -5.83 -2.58 -6.88
N PRO A 56 -6.49 -3.73 -7.08
CA PRO A 56 -7.92 -3.76 -7.38
C PRO A 56 -8.72 -2.88 -6.42
N ASN A 57 -9.69 -2.13 -6.97
CA ASN A 57 -10.54 -1.19 -6.23
C ASN A 57 -9.85 -0.02 -5.49
N VAL A 58 -8.54 0.22 -5.68
CA VAL A 58 -7.79 1.22 -4.89
C VAL A 58 -8.34 2.64 -4.99
N LYS A 59 -8.89 3.05 -6.14
CA LYS A 59 -9.45 4.40 -6.31
C LYS A 59 -10.71 4.59 -5.46
N GLN A 60 -11.63 3.63 -5.55
CA GLN A 60 -12.85 3.62 -4.74
C GLN A 60 -12.51 3.53 -3.24
N PHE A 61 -11.53 2.71 -2.87
CA PHE A 61 -11.00 2.63 -1.51
C PHE A 61 -10.48 3.98 -1.00
N LEU A 62 -9.66 4.69 -1.79
CA LEU A 62 -9.14 6.00 -1.42
C LEU A 62 -10.25 7.05 -1.24
N MET A 63 -11.25 7.06 -2.13
CA MET A 63 -12.42 7.95 -1.97
C MET A 63 -13.18 7.64 -0.68
N TRP A 64 -13.45 6.35 -0.44
CA TRP A 64 -14.13 5.90 0.77
C TRP A 64 -13.37 6.32 2.04
N LEU A 65 -12.04 6.23 2.03
CA LEU A 65 -11.20 6.70 3.13
C LEU A 65 -11.30 8.21 3.32
N MET A 66 -11.15 9.01 2.26
CA MET A 66 -11.13 10.48 2.39
C MET A 66 -12.47 11.05 2.86
N ASP A 67 -13.57 10.37 2.58
CA ASP A 67 -14.89 10.75 3.10
C ASP A 67 -14.95 10.60 4.63
N ARG A 68 -14.23 9.63 5.20
CA ARG A 68 -14.39 9.17 6.60
C ARG A 68 -13.18 9.45 7.51
N PHE A 69 -12.01 9.65 6.92
CA PHE A 69 -10.73 9.87 7.59
C PHE A 69 -9.96 11.03 6.95
N HIS A 70 -9.03 11.62 7.71
CA HIS A 70 -7.91 12.30 7.08
C HIS A 70 -7.00 11.24 6.48
N VAL A 71 -6.51 11.46 5.26
CA VAL A 71 -5.71 10.47 4.55
C VAL A 71 -4.38 11.10 4.19
N ALA A 72 -3.31 10.34 4.35
CA ALA A 72 -1.99 10.70 3.87
C ALA A 72 -1.32 9.51 3.20
N ILE A 73 -0.38 9.79 2.28
CA ILE A 73 0.44 8.76 1.63
C ILE A 73 1.89 8.98 2.09
N TRP A 74 2.60 7.92 2.44
CA TRP A 74 4.01 8.02 2.80
C TRP A 74 4.79 6.91 2.12
N SER A 75 5.69 7.26 1.22
CA SER A 75 6.50 6.29 0.47
C SER A 75 8.00 6.44 0.76
N SER A 76 8.70 5.32 0.81
CA SER A 76 10.17 5.26 0.93
C SER A 76 10.91 5.50 -0.40
N VAL A 77 10.34 6.26 -1.34
CA VAL A 77 10.90 6.46 -2.69
C VAL A 77 11.10 7.94 -2.99
N LEU A 78 12.00 8.27 -3.92
CA LEU A 78 12.27 9.65 -4.35
C LEU A 78 11.01 10.37 -4.87
N TYR A 79 10.95 11.70 -4.67
CA TYR A 79 9.83 12.55 -5.07
C TYR A 79 9.36 12.32 -6.51
N HIS A 80 10.30 12.34 -7.47
CA HIS A 80 10.01 12.20 -8.89
C HIS A 80 9.38 10.84 -9.24
N ASN A 81 9.50 9.83 -8.38
CA ASN A 81 8.87 8.53 -8.56
C ASN A 81 7.49 8.44 -7.91
N ILE A 82 7.23 9.18 -6.82
CA ILE A 82 5.92 9.17 -6.14
C ILE A 82 4.91 10.10 -6.84
N ALA A 83 5.32 11.29 -7.28
CA ALA A 83 4.41 12.29 -7.86
C ALA A 83 3.56 11.73 -9.01
N PRO A 84 4.15 11.06 -10.03
CA PRO A 84 3.36 10.52 -11.13
C PRO A 84 2.43 9.37 -10.73
N ILE A 85 2.68 8.72 -9.59
CA ILE A 85 1.86 7.62 -9.07
C ILE A 85 0.66 8.19 -8.31
N VAL A 86 0.88 9.19 -7.48
CA VAL A 86 -0.21 9.89 -6.77
C VAL A 86 -1.18 10.51 -7.76
N GLU A 87 -0.69 11.09 -8.86
CA GLU A 87 -1.52 11.56 -9.98
C GLU A 87 -2.37 10.46 -10.64
N ILE A 88 -1.87 9.23 -10.75
CA ILE A 88 -2.67 8.12 -11.31
C ILE A 88 -3.75 7.68 -10.32
N LEU A 89 -3.39 7.57 -9.03
CA LEU A 89 -4.29 7.14 -7.96
C LEU A 89 -5.43 8.15 -7.78
N LEU A 90 -5.10 9.44 -7.82
CA LEU A 90 -5.99 10.57 -7.60
C LEU A 90 -5.81 11.56 -8.76
N PRO A 91 -6.48 11.35 -9.90
CA PRO A 91 -6.29 12.17 -11.10
C PRO A 91 -6.92 13.57 -10.98
N ASP A 92 -7.94 13.73 -10.15
CA ASP A 92 -8.54 15.02 -9.86
C ASP A 92 -7.70 15.79 -8.83
N GLU A 93 -7.43 17.07 -9.10
CA GLU A 93 -6.68 17.94 -8.20
C GLU A 93 -7.43 18.19 -6.89
N HIS A 94 -8.76 18.29 -6.94
CA HIS A 94 -9.60 18.39 -5.76
C HIS A 94 -9.36 17.20 -4.83
N ASP A 95 -9.37 15.98 -5.36
CA ASP A 95 -9.14 14.79 -4.55
C ASP A 95 -7.71 14.69 -4.01
N ARG A 96 -6.70 15.08 -4.80
CA ARG A 96 -5.32 15.17 -4.30
C ARG A 96 -5.19 16.19 -3.17
N SER A 97 -5.85 17.33 -3.28
CA SER A 97 -5.80 18.40 -2.26
C SER A 97 -6.41 17.99 -0.91
N ARG A 98 -7.26 16.95 -0.90
CA ARG A 98 -7.83 16.36 0.32
C ARG A 98 -6.82 15.54 1.13
N LEU A 99 -5.69 15.14 0.54
CA LEU A 99 -4.61 14.51 1.29
C LEU A 99 -4.06 15.50 2.31
N LEU A 100 -3.90 15.04 3.55
CA LEU A 100 -3.26 15.83 4.59
C LEU A 100 -1.80 16.11 4.21
N PHE A 101 -1.10 15.07 3.76
CA PHE A 101 0.20 15.15 3.12
C PHE A 101 0.42 13.96 2.21
N TRP A 102 1.44 14.04 1.35
CA TRP A 102 1.98 12.90 0.66
C TRP A 102 3.51 12.99 0.59
N TRP A 103 4.16 12.13 1.36
CA TRP A 103 5.59 12.20 1.62
C TRP A 103 6.38 11.16 0.85
N ASN A 104 7.61 11.54 0.55
CA ASN A 104 8.63 10.75 -0.13
C ASN A 104 9.69 10.24 0.88
N GLN A 105 10.77 9.66 0.38
CA GLN A 105 11.86 9.15 1.23
C GLN A 105 12.61 10.23 2.03
N GLU A 106 12.56 11.50 1.64
CA GLU A 106 13.25 12.60 2.35
C GLU A 106 12.62 12.86 3.71
N HIS A 107 11.37 12.43 3.90
CA HIS A 107 10.66 12.50 5.17
C HIS A 107 10.87 11.24 6.02
N CYS A 108 11.50 10.19 5.47
CA CYS A 108 11.85 9.00 6.23
C CYS A 108 13.13 9.22 7.03
N PHE A 109 13.21 8.59 8.19
CA PHE A 109 14.51 8.36 8.83
C PHE A 109 15.26 7.27 8.04
N SER A 110 16.55 7.45 7.79
CA SER A 110 17.34 6.48 7.02
C SER A 110 18.57 6.00 7.78
N GLU A 111 18.86 4.71 7.67
CA GLU A 111 20.10 4.08 8.14
C GLU A 111 20.78 3.36 6.99
N GLU A 112 22.09 3.12 7.10
CA GLU A 112 22.78 2.23 6.18
C GLU A 112 22.34 0.77 6.43
N ASP A 113 22.07 0.05 5.35
CA ASP A 113 21.79 -1.37 5.30
C ASP A 113 23.12 -2.13 5.31
N PRO A 114 23.48 -2.79 6.43
CA PRO A 114 24.72 -3.56 6.50
C PRO A 114 24.74 -4.76 5.54
N ALA A 115 23.59 -5.17 5.00
CA ALA A 115 23.47 -6.26 4.04
C ALA A 115 23.48 -5.79 2.58
N ALA A 116 23.56 -4.49 2.32
CA ALA A 116 23.53 -3.97 0.95
C ALA A 116 24.76 -4.41 0.15
N LYS A 117 24.50 -5.09 -0.97
CA LYS A 117 25.53 -5.47 -1.96
C LYS A 117 25.82 -4.36 -2.96
N ASP A 118 24.86 -3.45 -3.15
CA ASP A 118 24.96 -2.29 -4.04
C ASP A 118 25.05 -1.01 -3.18
N PRO A 119 26.19 -0.30 -3.19
CA PRO A 119 26.36 0.95 -2.46
C PRO A 119 25.36 2.04 -2.84
N THR A 120 24.75 1.97 -4.03
CA THR A 120 23.77 2.97 -4.49
C THR A 120 22.37 2.74 -3.93
N ASN A 121 22.12 1.57 -3.33
CA ASN A 121 20.87 1.21 -2.66
C ASN A 121 21.14 0.70 -1.23
N SER A 122 22.09 1.33 -0.55
CA SER A 122 22.54 0.95 0.79
C SER A 122 21.70 1.52 1.91
N LYS A 123 20.55 2.15 1.65
CA LYS A 123 19.74 2.78 2.69
C LYS A 123 18.44 2.06 2.96
N VAL A 124 18.17 1.82 4.23
CA VAL A 124 16.84 1.44 4.71
C VAL A 124 16.12 2.69 5.19
N PHE A 125 14.84 2.81 4.85
CA PHE A 125 14.01 3.96 5.19
C PHE A 125 12.90 3.55 6.17
N PHE A 126 12.79 4.28 7.26
CA PHE A 126 11.84 4.08 8.35
C PHE A 126 10.86 5.24 8.43
N LYS A 127 9.58 4.93 8.69
CA LYS A 127 8.51 5.91 8.82
C LYS A 127 8.20 6.11 10.30
N ARG A 128 8.72 7.20 10.86
CA ARG A 128 8.53 7.55 12.27
C ARG A 128 7.38 8.51 12.43
N LEU A 129 6.30 8.07 13.05
CA LEU A 129 5.11 8.88 13.27
C LEU A 129 5.39 10.14 14.10
N THR A 130 6.48 10.20 14.87
CA THR A 130 6.93 11.45 15.50
C THR A 130 7.17 12.56 14.48
N SER A 131 7.68 12.24 13.28
CA SER A 131 7.81 13.23 12.20
C SER A 131 6.46 13.81 11.77
N VAL A 132 5.36 13.05 11.90
CA VAL A 132 3.99 13.50 11.62
C VAL A 132 3.41 14.24 12.82
N TRP A 133 3.63 13.72 14.04
CA TRP A 133 3.05 14.24 15.27
C TRP A 133 3.69 15.54 15.76
N ASP A 134 4.96 15.78 15.41
CA ASP A 134 5.70 16.97 15.80
C ASP A 134 5.66 18.06 14.70
N ASP A 135 5.08 17.76 13.54
CA ASP A 135 4.92 18.72 12.44
C ASP A 135 3.74 19.66 12.73
N VAL A 136 4.06 20.96 12.85
CA VAL A 136 3.09 22.00 13.22
C VAL A 136 2.00 22.15 12.17
N GLU A 137 2.36 22.14 10.88
CA GLU A 137 1.40 22.34 9.79
C GLU A 137 0.42 21.16 9.69
N ILE A 138 0.92 19.94 9.84
CA ILE A 138 0.08 18.73 9.87
C ILE A 138 -0.89 18.78 11.04
N ASN A 139 -0.43 19.14 12.25
CA ASN A 139 -1.29 19.24 13.42
C ASN A 139 -2.36 20.31 13.25
N GLU A 140 -2.00 21.50 12.77
CA GLU A 140 -2.95 22.59 12.54
C GLU A 140 -4.02 22.21 11.51
N ARG A 141 -3.61 21.62 10.38
CA ARG A 141 -4.53 21.17 9.33
C ARG A 141 -5.43 20.03 9.79
N TRP A 142 -4.91 19.09 10.58
CA TRP A 142 -5.71 17.99 11.13
C TRP A 142 -6.69 18.46 12.20
N LEU A 143 -6.29 19.40 13.07
CA LEU A 143 -7.12 19.91 14.17
C LEU A 143 -8.27 20.80 13.65
N MET A 144 -8.19 21.29 12.41
CA MET A 144 -9.23 22.11 11.81
C MET A 144 -10.58 21.37 11.78
N GLY A 145 -11.56 21.90 12.51
CA GLY A 145 -12.90 21.28 12.62
C GLY A 145 -12.99 20.17 13.68
N GLN A 146 -11.95 19.98 14.50
CA GLN A 146 -11.90 18.99 15.57
C GLN A 146 -11.90 19.63 16.97
N PRO A 147 -12.22 18.88 18.05
CA PRO A 147 -12.07 19.38 19.42
C PRO A 147 -10.62 19.80 19.72
N LYS A 148 -10.43 20.95 20.40
CA LYS A 148 -9.10 21.56 20.63
C LYS A 148 -8.14 20.70 21.46
N ASP A 149 -8.68 19.81 22.27
CA ASP A 149 -7.97 18.87 23.14
C ASP A 149 -7.66 17.53 22.44
N SER A 150 -8.00 17.38 21.15
CA SER A 150 -7.71 16.17 20.39
C SER A 150 -6.21 16.03 20.15
N GLU A 151 -5.66 14.86 20.44
CA GLU A 151 -4.25 14.54 20.20
C GLU A 151 -4.08 13.68 18.94
N LEU A 152 -3.28 14.14 17.98
CA LEU A 152 -3.02 13.42 16.72
C LEU A 152 -2.40 12.04 16.96
N ARG A 153 -1.49 11.92 17.93
CA ARG A 153 -0.85 10.66 18.35
C ARG A 153 -1.83 9.54 18.73
N ASN A 154 -2.97 9.89 19.31
CA ASN A 154 -3.98 8.93 19.74
C ASN A 154 -4.98 8.58 18.61
N ASN A 155 -4.89 9.29 17.48
CA ASN A 155 -5.83 9.24 16.37
C ASN A 155 -5.17 8.96 15.02
N THR A 156 -3.91 8.50 15.01
CA THR A 156 -3.16 8.17 13.79
C THR A 156 -2.97 6.66 13.66
N LEU A 157 -3.31 6.10 12.49
CA LEU A 157 -2.99 4.74 12.10
C LEU A 157 -2.02 4.75 10.91
N LEU A 158 -0.91 4.02 11.01
CA LEU A 158 -0.02 3.74 9.88
C LEU A 158 -0.29 2.34 9.31
N ILE A 159 -0.56 2.27 8.01
CA ILE A 159 -0.75 1.01 7.28
C ILE A 159 0.45 0.83 6.36
N ASP A 160 1.29 -0.16 6.66
CA ASP A 160 2.52 -0.44 5.91
C ASP A 160 2.69 -1.95 5.77
N ASP A 161 2.93 -2.46 4.57
CA ASP A 161 3.09 -3.89 4.33
C ASP A 161 4.37 -4.45 4.95
N ASN A 162 5.34 -3.59 5.26
CA ASN A 162 6.62 -3.96 5.84
C ASN A 162 6.73 -3.48 7.30
N LYS A 163 6.45 -4.40 8.23
CA LYS A 163 6.59 -4.18 9.67
C LYS A 163 7.97 -3.64 10.09
N ALA A 164 9.06 -4.01 9.39
CA ALA A 164 10.39 -3.54 9.73
C ALA A 164 10.57 -2.03 9.49
N LYS A 165 9.87 -1.45 8.52
CA LYS A 165 9.95 0.00 8.21
C LYS A 165 9.28 0.89 9.25
N VAL A 166 8.47 0.33 10.14
CA VAL A 166 7.71 1.07 11.14
C VAL A 166 8.11 0.71 12.58
N ARG A 167 9.17 -0.07 12.74
CA ARG A 167 9.60 -0.67 14.02
C ARG A 167 9.87 0.35 15.14
N ASP A 168 10.13 1.60 14.78
CA ASP A 168 10.50 2.68 15.70
C ASP A 168 9.27 3.38 16.31
N ASN A 169 8.06 2.99 15.92
CA ASN A 169 6.82 3.58 16.42
C ASN A 169 6.34 2.86 17.68
N PRO A 170 5.55 3.54 18.55
CA PRO A 170 4.87 2.89 19.66
C PRO A 170 4.06 1.67 19.20
N ILE A 171 3.93 0.68 20.07
CA ILE A 171 3.11 -0.51 19.77
C ILE A 171 1.66 -0.09 19.46
N HIS A 172 1.03 -0.84 18.57
CA HIS A 172 -0.36 -0.65 18.16
C HIS A 172 -0.68 0.66 17.41
N THR A 173 0.31 1.43 16.95
CA THR A 173 0.05 2.57 16.04
C THR A 173 0.02 2.18 14.56
N SER A 174 0.24 0.90 14.24
CA SER A 174 0.28 0.40 12.87
C SER A 174 -0.32 -0.98 12.70
N ILE A 175 -0.79 -1.25 11.48
CA ILE A 175 -1.16 -2.59 11.02
C ILE A 175 -0.35 -2.96 9.77
N HIS A 176 -0.21 -4.27 9.53
CA HIS A 176 0.67 -4.81 8.50
C HIS A 176 -0.06 -5.78 7.58
N PRO A 177 -0.74 -5.28 6.54
CA PRO A 177 -1.26 -6.13 5.50
C PRO A 177 -0.14 -6.86 4.75
N ARG A 178 -0.47 -8.00 4.15
CA ARG A 178 0.36 -8.69 3.18
C ARG A 178 0.71 -7.74 2.03
N SER A 179 1.96 -7.80 1.61
CA SER A 179 2.41 -7.07 0.44
C SER A 179 1.62 -7.50 -0.79
N TRP A 180 0.97 -6.54 -1.45
CA TRP A 180 0.28 -6.75 -2.70
C TRP A 180 1.26 -6.74 -3.86
N LYS A 181 1.25 -7.87 -4.57
CA LYS A 181 1.95 -8.05 -5.83
C LYS A 181 0.99 -8.72 -6.79
N LEU A 182 0.87 -8.17 -7.99
CA LEU A 182 0.11 -8.82 -9.06
C LEU A 182 0.73 -10.17 -9.43
N PHE A 183 2.06 -10.23 -9.43
CA PHE A 183 2.82 -11.41 -9.80
C PHE A 183 4.16 -11.45 -9.09
N GLU A 184 4.77 -12.64 -9.04
CA GLU A 184 6.18 -12.79 -8.68
C GLU A 184 6.86 -13.87 -9.52
N LEU A 185 8.18 -13.76 -9.68
CA LEU A 185 9.01 -14.88 -10.11
C LEU A 185 9.34 -15.72 -8.87
N TYR A 186 9.11 -17.03 -8.95
CA TYR A 186 9.38 -17.93 -7.81
C TYR A 186 10.57 -18.86 -8.05
N ASP A 187 11.18 -18.83 -9.23
CA ASP A 187 12.43 -19.53 -9.53
C ASP A 187 13.23 -18.84 -10.65
N ASP A 188 14.48 -19.31 -10.82
CA ASP A 188 15.40 -18.85 -11.86
C ASP A 188 15.03 -19.36 -13.27
N ASN A 189 14.10 -20.32 -13.36
CA ASN A 189 13.63 -20.89 -14.62
C ASN A 189 12.57 -20.03 -15.30
N ASN A 190 12.37 -18.80 -14.82
CA ASN A 190 11.30 -17.93 -15.26
C ASN A 190 9.96 -18.64 -15.12
N ASN A 191 9.64 -19.13 -13.92
CA ASN A 191 8.26 -19.41 -13.59
C ASN A 191 7.70 -18.25 -12.77
N LEU A 192 6.50 -17.79 -13.17
CA LEU A 192 5.79 -16.75 -12.45
C LEU A 192 4.50 -17.29 -11.83
N ARG A 193 4.06 -16.63 -10.76
CA ARG A 193 2.72 -16.75 -10.16
C ARG A 193 1.99 -15.44 -10.35
N ILE A 194 0.68 -15.50 -10.55
CA ILE A 194 -0.22 -14.34 -10.56
C ILE A 194 -1.22 -14.51 -9.42
N TYR A 195 -1.49 -13.43 -8.69
CA TYR A 195 -2.36 -13.45 -7.52
C TYR A 195 -3.67 -12.71 -7.78
N LYS A 196 -4.76 -13.22 -7.19
CA LYS A 196 -5.98 -12.45 -6.98
C LYS A 196 -5.82 -11.56 -5.75
N ASP A 197 -6.57 -10.46 -5.72
CA ASP A 197 -6.63 -9.59 -4.56
C ASP A 197 -7.99 -8.89 -4.48
N ASP A 198 -8.60 -9.00 -3.30
CA ASP A 198 -9.91 -8.46 -2.95
C ASP A 198 -9.86 -7.60 -1.67
N VAL A 199 -8.67 -7.37 -1.11
CA VAL A 199 -8.48 -6.78 0.23
C VAL A 199 -9.03 -5.36 0.33
N LEU A 200 -8.97 -4.61 -0.78
CA LEU A 200 -9.50 -3.24 -0.89
C LEU A 200 -10.91 -3.17 -1.48
N GLU A 201 -11.53 -4.30 -1.85
CA GLU A 201 -12.89 -4.32 -2.39
C GLU A 201 -13.94 -3.96 -1.32
N ASN A 202 -15.17 -3.70 -1.73
CA ASN A 202 -16.28 -3.58 -0.79
C ASN A 202 -16.46 -4.92 -0.06
N ASN A 203 -16.52 -4.89 1.27
CA ASN A 203 -16.43 -6.07 2.15
C ASN A 203 -15.07 -6.81 2.10
N GLY A 204 -14.04 -6.20 1.51
CA GLY A 204 -12.66 -6.66 1.64
C GLY A 204 -12.17 -6.53 3.08
N GLN A 205 -11.20 -7.36 3.45
CA GLN A 205 -10.75 -7.49 4.83
C GLN A 205 -10.25 -6.17 5.45
N LEU A 206 -9.59 -5.31 4.67
CA LEU A 206 -9.11 -4.01 5.15
C LEU A 206 -10.26 -3.00 5.31
N MET A 207 -11.23 -3.02 4.41
CA MET A 207 -12.43 -2.17 4.49
C MET A 207 -13.24 -2.49 5.75
N ILE A 208 -13.53 -3.78 5.99
CA ILE A 208 -14.27 -4.23 7.18
C ILE A 208 -13.56 -3.81 8.47
N TRP A 209 -12.23 -3.97 8.52
CA TRP A 209 -11.45 -3.61 9.69
C TRP A 209 -11.48 -2.09 9.95
N LEU A 210 -11.38 -1.27 8.89
CA LEU A 210 -11.46 0.19 9.01
C LEU A 210 -12.86 0.70 9.33
N GLU A 211 -13.91 -0.01 8.91
CA GLU A 211 -15.29 0.25 9.36
C GLU A 211 -15.43 0.04 10.87
N GLY A 212 -14.84 -1.02 11.41
CA GLY A 212 -14.80 -1.22 12.86
C GLY A 212 -14.03 -0.11 13.60
N LEU A 213 -12.95 0.43 13.00
CA LEU A 213 -12.23 1.57 13.56
C LEU A 213 -13.10 2.84 13.59
N LEU A 214 -13.98 3.07 12.60
CA LEU A 214 -14.87 4.24 12.59
C LEU A 214 -15.84 4.23 13.76
N GLU A 215 -16.38 3.06 14.09
CA GLU A 215 -17.34 2.86 15.19
C GLU A 215 -16.66 2.81 16.57
N TRP A 216 -15.32 2.69 16.61
CA TRP A 216 -14.56 2.66 17.86
C TRP A 216 -14.62 4.01 18.58
N LYS A 217 -14.82 3.99 19.90
CA LYS A 217 -14.91 5.21 20.73
C LYS A 217 -13.59 5.62 21.38
N GLY A 218 -12.61 4.72 21.44
CA GLY A 218 -11.31 4.98 22.03
C GLY A 218 -10.28 5.47 21.00
N THR A 219 -9.02 5.37 21.42
CA THR A 219 -7.84 5.71 20.63
C THR A 219 -7.55 4.65 19.57
N VAL A 220 -6.77 5.01 18.55
CA VAL A 220 -6.29 4.06 17.54
C VAL A 220 -5.46 2.93 18.15
N PRO A 221 -4.49 3.18 19.06
CA PRO A 221 -3.73 2.10 19.70
C PRO A 221 -4.60 1.07 20.41
N GLU A 222 -5.60 1.50 21.17
CA GLU A 222 -6.52 0.57 21.85
C GLU A 222 -7.33 -0.28 20.86
N TYR A 223 -7.71 0.30 19.71
CA TYR A 223 -8.43 -0.45 18.67
C TYR A 223 -7.54 -1.53 18.06
N VAL A 224 -6.31 -1.17 17.67
CA VAL A 224 -5.34 -2.09 17.05
C VAL A 224 -4.93 -3.21 18.00
N GLU A 225 -4.79 -2.91 19.30
CA GLU A 225 -4.53 -3.91 20.33
C GLU A 225 -5.66 -4.94 20.43
N LYS A 226 -6.92 -4.47 20.48
CA LYS A 226 -8.09 -5.33 20.67
C LYS A 226 -8.58 -6.01 19.39
N HIS A 227 -8.19 -5.50 18.23
CA HIS A 227 -8.62 -5.98 16.91
C HIS A 227 -7.38 -6.13 16.02
N PRO A 228 -6.54 -7.14 16.23
CA PRO A 228 -5.37 -7.35 15.37
C PRO A 228 -5.80 -7.57 13.92
N TYR A 229 -5.13 -6.89 12.99
CA TYR A 229 -5.38 -7.05 11.57
C TYR A 229 -4.74 -8.34 11.03
N VAL A 230 -5.49 -9.11 10.24
CA VAL A 230 -5.02 -10.30 9.54
C VAL A 230 -5.63 -10.32 8.15
N ASP A 231 -4.82 -10.55 7.13
CA ASP A 231 -5.31 -10.67 5.75
C ASP A 231 -5.89 -12.04 5.43
N THR A 232 -6.72 -12.07 4.40
CA THR A 232 -7.08 -13.29 3.70
C THR A 232 -5.85 -13.95 3.05
N PRO A 233 -5.77 -15.29 3.04
CA PRO A 233 -4.69 -16.00 2.36
C PRO A 233 -4.56 -15.60 0.88
N LEU A 234 -3.33 -15.59 0.36
CA LEU A 234 -3.06 -15.33 -1.06
C LEU A 234 -3.66 -16.45 -1.92
N GLU A 235 -4.46 -16.07 -2.91
CA GLU A 235 -4.99 -16.98 -3.91
C GLU A 235 -4.22 -16.80 -5.24
N GLU A 236 -3.62 -17.89 -5.74
CA GLU A 236 -2.99 -17.92 -7.06
C GLU A 236 -4.06 -18.15 -8.15
N ILE A 237 -3.98 -17.40 -9.25
CA ILE A 237 -4.76 -17.70 -10.45
C ILE A 237 -4.28 -19.02 -11.03
N LYS A 238 -5.19 -19.88 -11.49
CA LYS A 238 -4.80 -21.14 -12.13
C LYS A 238 -4.09 -20.89 -13.46
N LYS A 239 -3.00 -21.61 -13.70
CA LYS A 239 -2.31 -21.65 -15.01
C LYS A 239 -3.21 -22.32 -16.05
N LYS A 240 -2.94 -22.05 -17.33
CA LYS A 240 -3.51 -22.83 -18.44
C LYS A 240 -3.16 -24.29 -18.25
N GLU A 241 -4.16 -25.16 -18.40
CA GLU A 241 -3.90 -26.58 -18.56
C GLU A 241 -3.13 -26.75 -19.88
N LYS A 242 -1.97 -27.41 -19.84
CA LYS A 242 -1.34 -27.86 -21.08
C LYS A 242 -2.26 -28.94 -21.62
N ASP A 243 -2.82 -28.76 -22.82
CA ASP A 243 -3.49 -29.83 -23.53
C ASP A 243 -2.56 -31.03 -23.57
N SER A 244 -2.83 -32.04 -22.75
CA SER A 244 -2.17 -33.32 -22.85
C SER A 244 -2.73 -34.00 -24.09
N TRP A 245 -2.11 -33.71 -25.24
CA TRP A 245 -2.24 -34.57 -26.41
C TRP A 245 -1.57 -35.89 -26.05
N ASP A 246 -2.33 -36.75 -25.38
CA ASP A 246 -1.97 -38.15 -25.19
C ASP A 246 -2.03 -38.78 -26.59
N SER A 247 -0.87 -38.82 -27.24
CA SER A 247 -0.68 -39.44 -28.55
C SER A 247 -0.80 -40.96 -28.40
N SER A 248 -2.03 -41.43 -28.18
CA SER A 248 -2.43 -42.82 -28.30
C SER A 248 -2.89 -43.11 -29.73
N TRP A 249 -1.93 -43.06 -30.65
CA TRP A 249 -2.01 -43.82 -31.90
C TRP A 249 -0.97 -44.93 -31.83
N LYS A 250 -1.40 -46.10 -31.36
CA LYS A 250 -0.79 -47.40 -31.63
C LYS A 250 -1.90 -48.39 -31.94
#